data_AF-A0A6B0VSG2-F1
#
_entry.id   AF-A0A6B0VSG2-F1
#
_cell.length_a   1.000
_cell.length_b   1.000
_cell.length_c   1.000
_cell.angle_alpha   90.00
_cell.angle_beta   90.00
_cell.angle_gamma   90.00
#
_symmetry.space_group_name_H-M   'P 1'
#
loop_
_entity.id
_entity.type
_entity.pdbx_description
1 polymer ?
#
loop_
_entity_poly.entity_id
_entity_poly.type
_entity_poly.pdbx_seq_one_letter_code
_entity_poly.pdbx_strand_id
1 'polypeptide(L)'
;MSSSSHTTSRSFPMRAVYDCAADQLTVVVDATPATVDDITVTVSSKQIQLRIDHGETAFEQTITPPVTPYVFTDDRNAVYNNGVLTISVGTTRRSER
;
A
#
# COMPACT_ATOMS: atom_id res chain seq x y z
N MET A 1 -8.97 35.27 10.72
CA MET A 1 -9.76 34.46 9.79
C MET A 1 -9.15 33.08 9.81
N SER A 2 -9.80 32.11 10.44
CA SER A 2 -9.31 30.73 10.52
C SER A 2 -9.80 29.99 9.28
N SER A 3 -8.91 29.76 8.32
CA SER A 3 -9.22 28.90 7.18
C SER A 3 -9.18 27.45 7.65
N SER A 4 -10.36 26.88 7.92
CA SER A 4 -10.52 25.44 8.03
C SER A 4 -10.37 24.85 6.62
N SER A 5 -9.19 24.34 6.28
CA SER A 5 -9.03 23.45 5.13
C SER A 5 -9.78 22.16 5.44
N HIS A 6 -11.02 22.06 4.96
CA HIS A 6 -11.75 20.80 4.93
C HIS A 6 -11.01 19.88 3.95
N THR A 7 -10.07 19.07 4.44
CA THR A 7 -9.53 17.94 3.68
C THR A 7 -10.64 16.89 3.62
N THR A 8 -11.44 16.92 2.56
CA THR A 8 -12.27 15.78 2.19
C THR A 8 -11.32 14.62 1.91
N SER A 9 -11.19 13.70 2.88
CA SER A 9 -10.38 12.50 2.72
C SER A 9 -11.05 11.61 1.68
N ARG A 10 -10.59 11.73 0.44
CA ARG A 10 -10.99 10.84 -0.64
C ARG A 10 -10.39 9.48 -0.32
N SER A 11 -11.24 8.48 -0.10
CA SER A 11 -10.77 7.10 0.03
C SER A 11 -10.55 6.51 -1.37
N PHE A 12 -9.44 5.81 -1.55
CA PHE A 12 -9.19 4.99 -2.72
C PHE A 12 -9.60 3.55 -2.41
N PRO A 13 -10.51 2.93 -3.20
CA PRO A 13 -10.88 1.53 -2.99
C PRO A 13 -9.65 0.63 -3.02
N MET A 14 -9.52 -0.24 -2.02
CA MET A 14 -8.38 -1.14 -1.89
C MET A 14 -8.81 -2.56 -1.50
N ARG A 15 -8.02 -3.54 -1.93
CA ARG A 15 -8.14 -4.95 -1.53
C ARG A 15 -6.76 -5.53 -1.26
N ALA A 16 -6.63 -6.27 -0.17
CA ALA A 16 -5.44 -7.03 0.16
C ALA A 16 -5.77 -8.54 0.16
N VAL A 17 -4.92 -9.35 -0.46
CA VAL A 17 -5.06 -10.81 -0.53
C VAL A 17 -3.71 -11.43 -0.21
N TYR A 18 -3.71 -12.36 0.74
CA TYR A 18 -2.53 -13.15 1.08
C TYR A 18 -2.63 -14.53 0.44
N ASP A 19 -1.61 -14.92 -0.31
CA ASP A 19 -1.41 -16.27 -0.81
C ASP A 19 -0.39 -17.00 0.08
N CYS A 20 -0.86 -17.98 0.85
CA CYS A 20 -0.02 -18.75 1.76
C CYS A 20 0.85 -19.80 1.05
N ALA A 21 0.51 -20.22 -0.17
CA ALA A 21 1.32 -21.17 -0.93
C ALA A 21 2.53 -20.49 -1.57
N ALA A 22 2.36 -19.22 -1.97
CA ALA A 22 3.43 -18.37 -2.49
C ALA A 22 4.13 -17.53 -1.40
N ASP A 23 3.66 -17.59 -0.14
CA ASP A 23 4.05 -16.71 0.95
C ASP A 23 4.08 -15.22 0.51
N GLN A 24 3.05 -14.76 -0.21
CA GLN A 24 3.03 -13.43 -0.82
C GLN A 24 1.76 -12.65 -0.48
N LEU A 25 1.90 -11.37 -0.16
CA LEU A 25 0.79 -10.42 -0.04
C LEU A 25 0.65 -9.62 -1.33
N THR A 26 -0.54 -9.59 -1.90
CA THR A 26 -0.91 -8.72 -3.02
C THR A 26 -1.93 -7.69 -2.58
N VAL A 27 -1.66 -6.41 -2.84
CA VAL A 27 -2.54 -5.27 -2.59
C VAL A 27 -2.90 -4.61 -3.91
N VAL A 28 -4.19 -4.46 -4.16
CA VAL A 28 -4.73 -3.79 -5.36
C VAL A 28 -5.47 -2.54 -4.90
N VAL A 29 -5.18 -1.41 -5.54
CA VAL A 29 -5.78 -0.12 -5.25
C VAL A 29 -6.28 0.49 -6.55
N ASP A 30 -7.56 0.87 -6.57
CA ASP A 30 -8.05 1.79 -7.59
C ASP A 30 -7.61 3.19 -7.19
N ALA A 31 -6.55 3.67 -7.85
CA ALA A 31 -5.92 4.96 -7.60
C ALA A 31 -6.51 6.06 -8.49
N THR A 32 -7.55 5.79 -9.29
CA THR A 32 -8.11 6.79 -10.22
C THR A 32 -8.65 8.01 -9.46
N PRO A 33 -8.32 9.25 -9.87
CA PRO A 33 -7.60 9.68 -11.08
C PRO A 33 -6.11 9.99 -10.86
N ALA A 34 -5.50 9.55 -9.77
CA ALA A 34 -4.09 9.76 -9.49
C ALA A 34 -3.21 9.07 -10.53
N THR A 35 -2.12 9.74 -10.91
CA THR A 35 -1.10 9.23 -11.83
C THR A 35 0.01 8.50 -11.07
N VAL A 36 0.92 7.82 -11.77
CA VAL A 36 2.03 7.11 -11.12
C VAL A 36 2.94 8.05 -10.31
N ASP A 37 3.10 9.30 -10.75
CA ASP A 37 3.93 10.30 -10.09
C ASP A 37 3.32 10.80 -8.76
N ASP A 38 2.01 10.62 -8.59
CA ASP A 38 1.28 10.96 -7.36
C ASP A 38 1.45 9.88 -6.27
N ILE A 39 2.04 8.72 -6.60
CA ILE A 39 2.02 7.52 -5.75
C ILE A 39 3.40 7.24 -5.16
N THR A 40 3.44 7.10 -3.83
CA THR A 40 4.62 6.61 -3.11
C THR A 40 4.27 5.32 -2.38
N VAL A 41 5.08 4.28 -2.57
CA VAL A 41 5.00 3.01 -1.83
C VAL A 41 6.30 2.75 -1.10
N THR A 42 6.24 2.72 0.23
CA THR A 42 7.38 2.37 1.08
C THR A 42 7.15 1.01 1.70
N VAL A 43 8.09 0.08 1.50
CA VAL A 43 8.03 -1.26 2.08
C VAL A 43 9.14 -1.41 3.12
N SER A 44 8.75 -1.79 4.33
CA SER A 44 9.63 -2.22 5.41
C SER A 44 9.26 -3.63 5.83
N SER A 45 10.10 -4.30 6.62
CA SER A 45 9.80 -5.65 7.13
C SER A 45 8.51 -5.73 7.97
N LYS A 46 8.02 -4.61 8.51
CA LYS A 46 6.84 -4.57 9.40
C LYS A 46 5.58 -4.03 8.75
N GLN A 47 5.71 -3.24 7.69
CA GLN A 47 4.58 -2.56 7.07
C GLN A 47 4.88 -2.11 5.64
N ILE A 48 3.82 -2.03 4.85
CA ILE A 48 3.75 -1.27 3.60
C ILE A 48 3.02 0.04 3.92
N GLN A 49 3.62 1.16 3.54
CA GLN A 49 3.01 2.49 3.62
C GLN A 49 2.74 2.96 2.20
N LEU A 50 1.46 3.13 1.87
CA LEU A 50 0.98 3.66 0.61
C LEU A 50 0.54 5.11 0.82
N ARG A 51 1.06 6.01 0.00
CA ARG A 51 0.63 7.41 -0.06
C ARG A 51 0.27 7.77 -1.49
N ILE A 52 -0.86 8.47 -1.65
CA ILE A 52 -1.33 8.99 -2.93
C ILE A 52 -1.63 10.49 -2.72
N ASP A 53 -0.84 11.35 -3.35
CA ASP A 53 -0.97 12.81 -3.31
C ASP A 53 -1.54 13.30 -4.63
N HIS A 54 -2.83 13.56 -4.71
CA HIS A 54 -3.49 14.02 -5.94
C HIS A 54 -4.24 15.33 -5.71
N GLY A 55 -3.78 16.40 -6.38
CA GLY A 55 -4.33 17.74 -6.22
C GLY A 55 -4.20 18.24 -4.78
N GLU A 56 -5.33 18.61 -4.16
CA GLU A 56 -5.39 19.03 -2.75
C GLU A 56 -5.68 17.87 -1.78
N THR A 57 -5.73 16.64 -2.28
CA THR A 57 -6.06 15.46 -1.48
C THR A 57 -4.85 14.56 -1.30
N ALA A 58 -4.60 14.16 -0.06
CA ALA A 58 -3.63 13.12 0.28
C ALA A 58 -4.36 11.94 0.92
N PHE A 59 -4.07 10.75 0.44
CA PHE A 59 -4.49 9.49 1.02
C PHE A 59 -3.27 8.75 1.55
N GLU A 60 -3.36 8.22 2.76
CA GLU A 60 -2.31 7.43 3.37
C GLU A 60 -2.89 6.16 4.00
N GLN A 61 -2.27 5.03 3.71
CA GLN A 61 -2.67 3.73 4.23
C GLN A 61 -1.46 2.93 4.66
N THR A 62 -1.57 2.33 5.85
CA THR A 62 -0.61 1.34 6.35
C THR A 62 -1.20 -0.06 6.22
N ILE A 63 -0.42 -1.01 5.69
CA ILE A 63 -0.75 -2.43 5.59
C ILE A 63 0.32 -3.22 6.33
N THR A 64 -0.10 -4.06 7.27
CA THR A 64 0.78 -4.95 8.03
C THR A 64 0.77 -6.37 7.47
N PRO A 65 1.78 -7.20 7.79
CA PRO A 65 1.74 -8.63 7.49
C PRO A 65 0.45 -9.28 8.02
N PRO A 66 -0.09 -10.31 7.33
CA PRO A 66 -1.39 -10.87 7.64
C PRO A 66 -1.44 -11.61 8.98
N VAL A 67 -0.32 -12.17 9.43
CA VAL A 67 -0.23 -12.97 10.66
C VAL A 67 1.14 -12.84 11.31
N THR A 68 1.18 -12.70 12.63
CA THR A 68 2.41 -12.88 13.42
C THR A 68 2.82 -14.37 13.38
N PRO A 69 4.11 -14.73 13.24
CA PRO A 69 5.30 -13.89 13.25
C PRO A 69 5.81 -13.51 11.85
N TYR A 70 4.96 -13.34 10.83
CA TYR A 70 5.45 -13.02 9.48
C TYR A 70 5.94 -11.57 9.36
N VAL A 71 6.92 -11.38 8.48
CA VAL A 71 7.49 -10.09 8.08
C VAL A 71 7.53 -10.00 6.56
N PHE A 72 7.52 -8.78 6.03
CA PHE A 72 7.79 -8.54 4.61
C PHE A 72 9.27 -8.72 4.31
N THR A 73 9.54 -9.22 3.10
CA THR A 73 10.88 -9.43 2.55
C THR A 73 11.23 -8.33 1.54
N ASP A 74 12.44 -8.40 0.98
CA ASP A 74 12.87 -7.53 -0.11
C ASP A 74 12.34 -7.97 -1.49
N ASP A 75 11.66 -9.12 -1.59
CA ASP A 75 10.93 -9.49 -2.79
C ASP A 75 9.67 -8.62 -2.90
N ARG A 76 9.78 -7.56 -3.69
CA ARG A 76 8.74 -6.53 -3.82
C ARG A 76 8.62 -6.07 -5.25
N ASN A 77 7.38 -5.94 -5.70
CA ASN A 77 7.03 -5.45 -7.01
C ASN A 77 5.85 -4.49 -6.91
N ALA A 78 5.83 -3.47 -7.76
CA ALA A 78 4.71 -2.54 -7.88
C ALA A 78 4.47 -2.23 -9.35
N VAL A 79 3.24 -2.44 -9.81
CA VAL A 79 2.83 -2.17 -11.19
C VAL A 79 1.63 -1.25 -11.17
N TYR A 80 1.73 -0.14 -11.89
CA TYR A 80 0.62 0.79 -12.10
C TYR A 80 0.19 0.70 -13.56
N ASN A 81 -1.09 0.43 -13.81
CA ASN A 81 -1.66 0.33 -15.16
C ASN A 81 -3.10 0.84 -15.14
N ASN A 82 -3.41 1.82 -16.00
CA ASN A 82 -4.77 2.35 -16.21
C ASN A 82 -5.51 2.72 -14.90
N GLY A 83 -4.85 3.43 -13.98
CA GLY A 83 -5.46 3.86 -12.71
C GLY A 83 -5.43 2.81 -11.60
N VAL A 84 -4.98 1.58 -11.88
CA VAL A 84 -4.90 0.51 -10.88
C VAL A 84 -3.45 0.26 -10.48
N LEU A 85 -3.18 0.39 -9.18
CA LEU A 85 -1.91 0.01 -8.57
C LEU A 85 -1.99 -1.40 -8.00
N THR A 86 -1.08 -2.27 -8.42
CA THR A 86 -0.89 -3.61 -7.83
C THR A 86 0.48 -3.67 -7.16
N ILE A 87 0.49 -3.98 -5.88
CA ILE A 87 1.70 -4.14 -5.05
C ILE A 87 1.77 -5.61 -4.64
N SER A 88 2.89 -6.28 -4.92
CA SER A 88 3.16 -7.64 -4.46
C SER A 88 4.40 -7.62 -3.57
N VAL A 89 4.31 -8.18 -2.37
CA VAL A 89 5.42 -8.26 -1.43
C VAL A 89 5.50 -9.67 -0.85
N GLY A 90 6.66 -10.31 -1.00
CA GLY A 90 6.96 -11.59 -0.39
C GLY A 90 7.00 -11.47 1.12
N THR A 91 6.57 -12.52 1.80
CA THR A 91 6.53 -12.63 3.25
C THR A 91 7.35 -13.83 3.70
N THR A 92 7.81 -13.80 4.93
CA THR A 92 8.45 -14.97 5.54
C THR A 92 8.20 -14.96 7.04
N ARG A 93 8.28 -16.14 7.68
CA ARG A 93 8.29 -16.18 9.14
C ARG A 93 9.54 -15.47 9.65
N ARG A 94 9.36 -14.56 10.60
CA ARG A 94 10.46 -13.98 11.35
C ARG A 94 11.19 -15.10 12.07
N SER A 95 12.43 -15.34 11.70
CA SER A 95 13.31 -16.22 12.49
C SER A 95 13.48 -15.58 13.87
N GLU A 96 13.10 -16.31 14.91
CA GLU A 96 13.52 -15.97 16.28
C GLU A 96 15.04 -16.08 16.30
N ARG A 97 15.70 -14.92 16.43
CA ARG A 97 17.14 -14.86 16.71
C ARG A 97 17.35 -14.96 18.21
#